data_AF-A0A1F8RXK7-F1
#
_entry.id   AF-A0A1F8RXK7-F1
#
_cell.length_a   1.000
_cell.length_b   1.000
_cell.length_c   1.000
_cell.angle_alpha   90.00
_cell.angle_beta   90.00
_cell.angle_gamma   90.00
#
_symmetry.space_group_name_H-M   'P 1'
#
loop_
_entity.id
_entity.type
_entity.pdbx_description
1 polymer ?
#
loop_
_entity_poly.entity_id
_entity_poly.type
_entity_poly.pdbx_seq_one_letter_code
_entity_poly.pdbx_strand_id
1 'polypeptide(L)'
;YVPDVPTSLYPDPGGWFSCSGTLLSSTVVLTAGHCTFAIGLDSVSTTTEDDRFTAADGNGSGGNDVWFSLTEDGSQWDGWPATFDAAGNLAFPTQAARYAARSAFLNGDSDWVRATSFPHPEYNDLAFYFHDAGVIVLDEAQAGPFASVAGEDYLEQYAGRRNEHRFEVVGYGLEKVLPFADFGGDTRMKAEPRLLNLVSNPRDTYIQLSNNPSTGGTCFGDSGGPTFDSTSSMLVVAVTSFGYSPNCTGVGGAYRIDQPDDLAFLAGFGITP
;
A
#
# COMPACT_ATOMS: atom_id res chain seq x y z
N TYR A 1 8.42 2.41 7.73
CA TYR A 1 9.80 1.92 7.91
C TYR A 1 9.73 0.54 8.55
N VAL A 2 10.53 -0.40 8.07
CA VAL A 2 10.57 -1.78 8.57
C VAL A 2 11.98 -2.07 9.10
N PRO A 3 12.16 -2.24 10.42
CA PRO A 3 13.49 -2.35 11.05
C PRO A 3 14.32 -3.53 10.55
N ASP A 4 13.67 -4.66 10.24
CA ASP A 4 14.38 -5.93 9.99
C ASP A 4 14.61 -6.24 8.51
N VAL A 5 14.12 -5.39 7.60
CA VAL A 5 14.32 -5.61 6.17
C VAL A 5 15.80 -5.42 5.82
N PRO A 6 16.46 -6.43 5.24
CA PRO A 6 17.84 -6.31 4.82
C PRO A 6 17.95 -5.31 3.67
N THR A 7 19.03 -4.55 3.65
CA THR A 7 19.35 -3.61 2.58
C THR A 7 20.77 -3.85 2.10
N SER A 8 21.01 -3.70 0.79
CA SER A 8 22.35 -3.77 0.22
C SER A 8 23.19 -2.52 0.48
N LEU A 9 22.57 -1.44 0.99
CA LEU A 9 23.21 -0.14 1.20
C LEU A 9 23.93 -0.04 2.54
N TYR A 10 23.50 -0.82 3.53
CA TYR A 10 23.99 -0.75 4.91
C TYR A 10 24.30 -2.16 5.44
N PRO A 11 25.26 -2.30 6.37
CA PRO A 11 25.54 -3.59 7.00
C PRO A 11 24.43 -4.03 7.98
N ASP A 12 23.67 -3.08 8.53
CA ASP A 12 22.53 -3.28 9.43
C ASP A 12 21.18 -3.15 8.69
N PRO A 13 20.12 -3.86 9.14
CA PRO A 13 18.82 -3.84 8.46
C PRO A 13 18.07 -2.50 8.66
N GLY A 14 17.01 -2.29 7.86
CA GLY A 14 16.13 -1.13 7.94
C GLY A 14 15.64 -0.65 6.56
N GLY A 15 14.42 -1.03 6.20
CA GLY A 15 13.80 -0.68 4.94
C GLY A 15 12.94 0.58 5.01
N TRP A 16 12.99 1.39 3.96
CA TRP A 16 12.01 2.45 3.70
C TRP A 16 11.35 2.17 2.36
N PHE A 17 10.02 2.28 2.33
CA PHE A 17 9.20 2.18 1.14
C PHE A 17 8.01 3.14 1.28
N SER A 18 7.32 3.37 0.17
CA SER A 18 6.05 4.07 0.11
C SER A 18 4.97 3.12 -0.42
N CYS A 19 3.74 3.38 0.01
CA CYS A 19 2.53 2.75 -0.48
C CYS A 19 1.46 3.83 -0.64
N SER A 20 0.34 3.45 -1.25
CA SER A 20 -0.88 4.23 -1.35
C SER A 20 -1.94 3.72 -0.35
N GLY A 21 -3.01 4.48 -0.16
CA GLY A 21 -4.11 4.11 0.74
C GLY A 21 -5.33 4.99 0.56
N THR A 22 -6.44 4.62 1.19
CA THR A 22 -7.73 5.30 1.06
C THR A 22 -8.36 5.60 2.41
N LEU A 23 -8.71 6.86 2.68
CA LEU A 23 -9.49 7.22 3.86
C LEU A 23 -10.90 6.61 3.79
N LEU A 24 -11.23 5.76 4.77
CA LEU A 24 -12.56 5.20 4.98
C LEU A 24 -13.32 5.90 6.10
N SER A 25 -12.60 6.59 6.99
CA SER A 25 -13.14 7.49 7.99
C SER A 25 -12.14 8.62 8.24
N SER A 26 -12.40 9.49 9.23
CA SER A 26 -11.46 10.56 9.59
C SER A 26 -10.11 10.03 10.08
N THR A 27 -10.01 8.80 10.54
CA THR A 27 -8.76 8.24 11.08
C THR A 27 -8.39 6.87 10.53
N VAL A 28 -9.27 6.21 9.79
CA VAL A 28 -9.03 4.86 9.27
C VAL A 28 -8.70 4.96 7.79
N VAL A 29 -7.52 4.46 7.41
CA VAL A 29 -7.07 4.33 6.03
C VAL A 29 -6.93 2.86 5.69
N LEU A 30 -7.59 2.42 4.62
CA LEU A 30 -7.41 1.10 4.03
C LEU A 30 -6.21 1.10 3.07
N THR A 31 -5.39 0.06 3.15
CA THR A 31 -4.21 -0.18 2.32
C THR A 31 -3.98 -1.69 2.19
N ALA A 32 -2.81 -2.10 1.69
CA ALA A 32 -2.44 -3.51 1.58
C ALA A 32 -1.77 -4.06 2.85
N GLY A 33 -1.90 -5.36 3.08
CA GLY A 33 -1.29 -6.06 4.21
C GLY A 33 0.24 -5.95 4.19
N HIS A 34 0.85 -6.13 3.03
CA HIS A 34 2.31 -5.98 2.85
C HIS A 34 2.82 -4.55 3.08
N CYS A 35 1.94 -3.55 3.07
CA CYS A 35 2.29 -2.16 3.41
C CYS A 35 2.23 -1.88 4.92
N THR A 36 1.63 -2.77 5.72
CA THR A 36 1.34 -2.56 7.14
C THR A 36 2.00 -3.58 8.07
N PHE A 37 2.40 -4.73 7.53
CA PHE A 37 3.12 -5.76 8.27
C PHE A 37 4.58 -5.37 8.58
N ALA A 38 5.04 -5.75 9.77
CA ALA A 38 6.41 -5.55 10.28
C ALA A 38 6.88 -4.10 10.36
N ILE A 39 5.97 -3.12 10.24
CA ILE A 39 6.29 -1.71 10.46
C ILE A 39 6.85 -1.54 11.87
N GLY A 40 7.92 -0.75 12.00
CA GLY A 40 8.59 -0.53 13.28
C GLY A 40 7.76 0.27 14.27
N LEU A 41 8.04 0.07 15.56
CA LEU A 41 7.58 0.89 16.67
C LEU A 41 8.76 1.72 17.18
N ASP A 42 8.82 3.00 16.79
CA ASP A 42 9.93 3.91 17.10
C ASP A 42 11.30 3.29 16.78
N SER A 43 11.45 2.79 15.55
CA SER A 43 12.57 2.02 14.98
C SER A 43 12.76 0.58 15.49
N VAL A 44 11.98 0.14 16.47
CA VAL A 44 12.09 -1.21 17.03
C VAL A 44 11.19 -2.17 16.26
N SER A 45 11.66 -3.41 16.05
CA SER A 45 10.87 -4.44 15.39
C SER A 45 9.56 -4.72 16.13
N THR A 46 8.49 -4.92 15.34
CA THR A 46 7.20 -5.44 15.82
C THR A 46 7.06 -6.95 15.56
N THR A 47 8.05 -7.58 14.95
CA THR A 47 8.07 -9.03 14.70
C THR A 47 8.95 -9.76 15.71
N THR A 48 8.67 -11.04 15.92
CA THR A 48 9.52 -11.92 16.74
C THR A 48 10.72 -12.43 15.93
N GLU A 49 11.81 -12.79 16.62
CA GLU A 49 13.00 -13.33 15.94
C GLU A 49 12.70 -14.63 15.18
N ASP A 50 11.82 -15.47 15.75
CA ASP A 50 11.45 -16.78 15.20
C ASP A 50 10.41 -16.69 14.06
N ASP A 51 9.66 -15.59 13.97
CA ASP A 51 8.66 -15.37 12.92
C ASP A 51 8.66 -13.92 12.42
N ARG A 52 9.25 -13.76 11.22
CA ARG A 52 9.34 -12.49 10.49
C ARG A 52 8.35 -12.39 9.32
N PHE A 53 7.38 -13.31 9.23
CA PHE A 53 6.56 -13.46 8.03
C PHE A 53 5.06 -13.47 8.29
N THR A 54 4.60 -13.91 9.47
CA THR A 54 3.16 -14.03 9.73
C THR A 54 2.63 -12.99 10.71
N ALA A 55 1.41 -12.52 10.48
CA ALA A 55 0.72 -11.57 11.34
C ALA A 55 -0.05 -12.22 12.51
N ALA A 56 0.09 -13.53 12.67
CA ALA A 56 -0.62 -14.31 13.68
C ALA A 56 -0.36 -13.78 15.09
N ASP A 57 -1.38 -13.81 15.94
CA ASP A 57 -1.32 -13.36 17.33
C ASP A 57 -0.82 -11.91 17.52
N GLY A 58 -0.95 -11.06 16.48
CA GLY A 58 -0.53 -9.66 16.50
C GLY A 58 0.95 -9.42 16.16
N ASN A 59 1.68 -10.46 15.74
CA ASN A 59 3.06 -10.32 15.27
C ASN A 59 3.15 -9.35 14.08
N GLY A 60 4.14 -8.46 14.07
CA GLY A 60 4.32 -7.47 12.99
C GLY A 60 3.22 -6.41 12.90
N SER A 61 2.36 -6.29 13.91
CA SER A 61 1.27 -5.30 14.00
C SER A 61 1.57 -4.22 15.05
N GLY A 62 0.90 -3.08 14.97
CA GLY A 62 1.00 -1.99 15.94
C GLY A 62 2.21 -1.07 15.76
N GLY A 63 2.90 -1.14 14.63
CA GLY A 63 4.03 -0.26 14.32
C GLY A 63 3.58 1.18 14.04
N ASN A 64 4.34 2.16 14.52
CA ASN A 64 4.04 3.59 14.32
C ASN A 64 5.05 4.33 13.43
N ASP A 65 5.97 3.60 12.80
CA ASP A 65 6.88 4.16 11.79
C ASP A 65 6.23 4.22 10.40
N VAL A 66 5.01 4.73 10.37
CA VAL A 66 4.23 5.00 9.16
C VAL A 66 3.65 6.41 9.24
N TRP A 67 3.71 7.10 8.11
CA TRP A 67 3.24 8.48 7.95
C TRP A 67 2.37 8.55 6.71
N PHE A 68 1.27 9.28 6.81
CA PHE A 68 0.27 9.41 5.75
C PHE A 68 0.14 10.88 5.34
N SER A 69 0.05 11.13 4.04
CA SER A 69 -0.17 12.47 3.50
C SER A 69 -1.34 12.46 2.53
N LEU A 70 -2.06 13.58 2.51
CA LEU A 70 -3.13 13.86 1.55
C LEU A 70 -2.66 14.77 0.40
N THR A 71 -1.41 15.23 0.43
CA THR A 71 -0.83 16.06 -0.61
C THR A 71 -0.67 15.23 -1.89
N GLU A 72 -1.22 15.75 -2.99
CA GLU A 72 -1.36 15.00 -4.24
C GLU A 72 -0.31 15.35 -5.31
N ASP A 73 0.43 16.44 -5.14
CA ASP A 73 1.24 17.07 -6.20
C ASP A 73 2.75 16.84 -6.11
N GLY A 74 3.20 16.01 -5.15
CA GLY A 74 4.60 15.69 -4.93
C GLY A 74 5.34 16.65 -3.99
N SER A 75 4.75 17.80 -3.64
CA SER A 75 5.41 18.79 -2.77
C SER A 75 5.68 18.28 -1.35
N GLN A 76 4.99 17.24 -0.88
CA GLN A 76 5.24 16.60 0.41
C GLN A 76 6.64 15.97 0.55
N TRP A 77 7.36 15.82 -0.57
CA TRP A 77 8.72 15.30 -0.62
C TRP A 77 9.79 16.40 -0.69
N ASP A 78 9.42 17.67 -0.76
CA ASP A 78 10.36 18.78 -0.86
C ASP A 78 11.28 18.83 0.37
N GLY A 79 12.59 18.69 0.14
CA GLY A 79 13.58 18.64 1.22
C GLY A 79 13.75 17.27 1.87
N TRP A 80 13.17 16.21 1.30
CA TRP A 80 13.35 14.84 1.78
C TRP A 80 14.83 14.49 2.00
N PRO A 81 15.21 13.89 3.15
CA PRO A 81 16.58 13.47 3.43
C PRO A 81 17.06 12.40 2.44
N ALA A 82 17.79 12.87 1.42
CA ALA A 82 18.36 12.04 0.36
C ALA A 82 19.30 10.98 0.93
N THR A 83 19.25 9.76 0.37
CA THR A 83 20.13 8.67 0.80
C THR A 83 21.59 8.96 0.44
N PHE A 84 21.83 9.62 -0.69
CA PHE A 84 23.15 9.93 -1.22
C PHE A 84 23.38 11.44 -1.30
N ASP A 85 24.61 11.88 -1.04
CA ASP A 85 25.04 13.26 -1.27
C ASP A 85 25.34 13.53 -2.76
N ALA A 86 25.69 14.78 -3.09
CA ALA A 86 26.01 15.18 -4.46
C ALA A 86 27.27 14.49 -5.04
N ALA A 87 28.10 13.87 -4.20
CA ALA A 87 29.26 13.09 -4.60
C ALA A 87 28.96 11.58 -4.71
N GLY A 88 27.72 11.15 -4.43
CA GLY A 88 27.28 9.75 -4.48
C GLY A 88 27.64 8.94 -3.24
N ASN A 89 28.10 9.57 -2.16
CA ASN A 89 28.34 8.87 -0.89
C ASN A 89 27.05 8.83 -0.06
N LEU A 90 26.94 7.87 0.86
CA LEU A 90 25.83 7.85 1.81
C LEU A 90 25.82 9.14 2.63
N ALA A 91 24.73 9.91 2.54
CA ALA A 91 24.54 11.13 3.33
C ALA A 91 24.40 10.81 4.83
N PHE A 92 23.89 9.61 5.14
CA PHE A 92 23.75 9.07 6.48
C PHE A 92 24.56 7.78 6.58
N PRO A 93 25.69 7.75 7.32
CA PRO A 93 26.58 6.60 7.36
C PRO A 93 26.01 5.34 8.03
N THR A 94 24.94 5.47 8.82
CA THR A 94 24.29 4.36 9.52
C THR A 94 22.79 4.39 9.33
N GLN A 95 22.12 3.24 9.51
CA GLN A 95 20.66 3.18 9.44
C GLN A 95 20.01 3.99 10.55
N ALA A 96 20.58 3.99 11.75
CA ALA A 96 20.11 4.83 12.85
C ALA A 96 20.13 6.33 12.49
N ALA A 97 21.21 6.82 11.84
CA ALA A 97 21.29 8.20 11.39
C ALA A 97 20.26 8.51 10.30
N ARG A 98 20.06 7.57 9.36
CA ARG A 98 19.07 7.70 8.29
C ARG A 98 17.64 7.71 8.83
N TYR A 99 17.33 6.83 9.77
CA TYR A 99 16.04 6.79 10.46
C TYR A 99 15.77 8.09 11.19
N ALA A 100 16.74 8.56 11.99
CA ALA A 100 16.61 9.82 12.72
C ALA A 100 16.36 11.02 11.80
N ALA A 101 17.06 11.11 10.67
CA ALA A 101 16.86 12.20 9.71
C ALA A 101 15.48 12.15 9.04
N ARG A 102 15.04 10.98 8.57
CA ARG A 102 13.75 10.82 7.86
C ARG A 102 12.55 10.94 8.78
N SER A 103 12.61 10.33 9.96
CA SER A 103 11.55 10.50 10.97
C SER A 103 11.46 11.95 11.44
N ALA A 104 12.59 12.66 11.62
CA ALA A 104 12.56 14.08 11.96
C ALA A 104 11.95 14.95 10.84
N PHE A 105 12.22 14.64 9.57
CA PHE A 105 11.55 15.30 8.44
C PHE A 105 10.03 15.09 8.49
N LEU A 106 9.59 13.82 8.56
CA LEU A 106 8.17 13.46 8.55
C LEU A 106 7.42 14.01 9.77
N ASN A 107 8.04 13.98 10.96
CA ASN A 107 7.42 14.54 12.18
C ASN A 107 7.47 16.07 12.24
N GLY A 108 8.32 16.70 11.44
CA GLY A 108 8.54 18.15 11.44
C GLY A 108 7.64 18.92 10.47
N ASP A 109 6.86 18.22 9.67
CA ASP A 109 6.04 18.76 8.60
C ASP A 109 4.57 18.38 8.80
N SER A 110 3.68 19.36 8.71
CA SER A 110 2.23 19.17 8.90
C SER A 110 1.55 18.41 7.78
N ASP A 111 2.21 18.25 6.63
CA ASP A 111 1.69 17.45 5.52
C ASP A 111 1.67 15.94 5.83
N TRP A 112 2.36 15.53 6.89
CA TRP A 112 2.51 14.14 7.29
C TRP A 112 1.84 13.88 8.64
N VAL A 113 0.95 12.90 8.64
CA VAL A 113 0.23 12.46 9.83
C VAL A 113 0.78 11.11 10.24
N ARG A 114 1.30 11.01 11.47
CA ARG A 114 1.74 9.73 12.02
C ARG A 114 0.55 8.80 12.20
N ALA A 115 0.79 7.50 12.03
CA ALA A 115 -0.24 6.49 12.15
C ALA A 115 0.29 5.21 12.80
N THR A 116 -0.63 4.34 13.22
CA THR A 116 -0.33 2.98 13.68
C THR A 116 -0.82 1.96 12.65
N SER A 117 0.02 1.00 12.26
CA SER A 117 -0.31 0.01 11.23
C SER A 117 -0.84 -1.31 11.78
N PHE A 118 -1.78 -1.90 11.06
CA PHE A 118 -2.41 -3.17 11.37
C PHE A 118 -2.60 -3.99 10.08
N PRO A 119 -1.80 -5.04 9.84
CA PRO A 119 -2.09 -6.00 8.79
C PRO A 119 -3.28 -6.89 9.15
N HIS A 120 -3.91 -7.51 8.15
CA HIS A 120 -4.87 -8.59 8.39
C HIS A 120 -4.23 -9.66 9.30
N PRO A 121 -4.91 -10.18 10.35
CA PRO A 121 -4.32 -11.15 11.28
C PRO A 121 -3.84 -12.46 10.63
N GLU A 122 -4.39 -12.80 9.47
CA GLU A 122 -4.00 -13.99 8.68
C GLU A 122 -2.97 -13.65 7.57
N TYR A 123 -2.49 -12.40 7.50
CA TYR A 123 -1.44 -12.01 6.55
C TYR A 123 -0.17 -12.85 6.76
N ASN A 124 0.39 -13.31 5.65
CA ASN A 124 1.65 -14.03 5.60
C ASN A 124 2.47 -13.53 4.42
N ASP A 125 3.61 -12.92 4.68
CA ASP A 125 4.47 -12.31 3.67
C ASP A 125 4.96 -13.32 2.60
N LEU A 126 5.14 -14.59 2.98
CA LEU A 126 5.52 -15.68 2.07
C LEU A 126 4.36 -16.14 1.18
N ALA A 127 3.14 -15.75 1.51
CA ALA A 127 1.91 -16.09 0.81
C ALA A 127 0.97 -14.86 0.72
N PHE A 128 1.58 -13.69 0.48
CA PHE A 128 0.94 -12.38 0.69
C PHE A 128 -0.40 -12.23 -0.01
N TYR A 129 -0.59 -12.89 -1.16
CA TYR A 129 -1.81 -12.83 -1.97
C TYR A 129 -3.07 -13.40 -1.32
N PHE A 130 -3.00 -14.10 -0.18
CA PHE A 130 -4.17 -14.66 0.50
C PHE A 130 -4.95 -13.66 1.37
N HIS A 131 -4.25 -12.73 2.05
CA HIS A 131 -4.86 -11.81 3.02
C HIS A 131 -4.19 -10.43 2.97
N ASP A 132 -4.01 -9.89 1.76
CA ASP A 132 -3.27 -8.64 1.54
C ASP A 132 -4.09 -7.38 1.88
N ALA A 133 -4.91 -7.43 2.92
CA ALA A 133 -5.58 -6.26 3.50
C ALA A 133 -4.77 -5.70 4.68
N GLY A 134 -4.77 -4.38 4.78
CA GLY A 134 -4.15 -3.66 5.90
C GLY A 134 -4.87 -2.37 6.21
N VAL A 135 -4.78 -1.93 7.46
CA VAL A 135 -5.30 -0.66 7.94
C VAL A 135 -4.17 0.12 8.59
N ILE A 136 -4.15 1.44 8.39
CA ILE A 136 -3.46 2.35 9.30
C ILE A 136 -4.47 3.23 10.02
N VAL A 137 -4.25 3.46 11.31
CA VAL A 137 -5.04 4.37 12.13
C VAL A 137 -4.23 5.63 12.36
N LEU A 138 -4.71 6.75 11.83
CA LEU A 138 -4.06 8.06 11.94
C LEU A 138 -4.17 8.60 13.36
N ASP A 139 -3.08 9.20 13.86
CA ASP A 139 -3.03 9.86 15.16
C ASP A 139 -3.89 11.14 15.19
N GLU A 140 -4.11 11.74 14.02
CA GLU A 140 -4.92 12.96 13.85
C GLU A 140 -6.02 12.76 12.81
N ALA A 141 -7.22 13.23 13.16
CA ALA A 141 -8.40 13.15 12.30
C ALA A 141 -8.26 14.05 11.06
N GLN A 142 -8.48 13.46 9.89
CA GLN A 142 -8.46 14.12 8.59
C GLN A 142 -9.86 14.50 8.13
N ALA A 143 -9.91 15.55 7.32
CA ALA A 143 -11.11 15.87 6.57
C ALA A 143 -11.34 14.84 5.45
N GLY A 144 -12.61 14.59 5.13
CA GLY A 144 -12.99 13.77 3.98
C GLY A 144 -12.71 14.45 2.63
N PRO A 145 -13.18 13.85 1.53
CA PRO A 145 -14.20 12.80 1.48
C PRO A 145 -13.70 11.44 1.97
N PHE A 146 -14.63 10.61 2.45
CA PHE A 146 -14.36 9.23 2.87
C PHE A 146 -14.96 8.27 1.85
N ALA A 147 -14.20 7.25 1.48
CA ALA A 147 -14.66 6.16 0.63
C ALA A 147 -15.48 5.15 1.44
N SER A 148 -16.32 4.38 0.76
CA SER A 148 -17.01 3.21 1.32
C SER A 148 -16.36 1.93 0.79
N VAL A 149 -16.57 0.81 1.49
CA VAL A 149 -16.10 -0.52 1.05
C VAL A 149 -17.25 -1.32 0.48
N ALA A 150 -16.97 -2.18 -0.49
CA ALA A 150 -17.95 -3.07 -1.07
C ALA A 150 -18.42 -4.13 -0.06
N GLY A 151 -19.69 -4.55 -0.20
CA GLY A 151 -20.24 -5.66 0.59
C GLY A 151 -19.72 -7.03 0.16
N GLU A 152 -20.02 -8.05 0.95
CA GLU A 152 -19.61 -9.45 0.68
C GLU A 152 -19.98 -9.88 -0.74
N ASP A 153 -19.03 -10.53 -1.43
CA ASP A 153 -19.18 -11.06 -2.79
C ASP A 153 -19.60 -10.01 -3.85
N TYR A 154 -19.41 -8.72 -3.59
CA TYR A 154 -19.80 -7.65 -4.51
C TYR A 154 -19.22 -7.84 -5.93
N LEU A 155 -17.98 -8.33 -6.04
CA LEU A 155 -17.32 -8.54 -7.32
C LEU A 155 -17.94 -9.70 -8.14
N GLU A 156 -18.74 -10.57 -7.52
CA GLU A 156 -19.42 -11.67 -8.24
C GLU A 156 -20.47 -11.17 -9.24
N GLN A 157 -20.94 -9.92 -9.12
CA GLN A 157 -21.80 -9.30 -10.14
C GLN A 157 -21.12 -9.21 -11.52
N TYR A 158 -19.79 -9.28 -11.55
CA TYR A 158 -18.97 -9.25 -12.75
C TYR A 158 -18.69 -10.64 -13.34
N ALA A 159 -19.19 -11.70 -12.71
CA ALA A 159 -19.06 -13.07 -13.19
C ALA A 159 -19.89 -13.30 -14.47
N GLY A 160 -19.35 -14.08 -15.41
CA GLY A 160 -20.07 -14.48 -16.63
C GLY A 160 -19.32 -14.18 -17.94
N ARG A 161 -20.06 -13.80 -18.99
CA ARG A 161 -19.49 -13.57 -20.34
C ARG A 161 -18.60 -12.32 -20.38
N ARG A 162 -17.79 -12.19 -21.44
CA ARG A 162 -16.76 -11.15 -21.67
C ARG A 162 -17.09 -9.85 -20.96
N ASN A 163 -16.38 -9.58 -19.88
CA ASN A 163 -16.55 -8.38 -19.11
C ASN A 163 -15.66 -7.25 -19.68
N GLU A 164 -16.28 -6.12 -20.00
CA GLU A 164 -15.61 -4.90 -20.47
C GLU A 164 -15.58 -3.80 -19.41
N HIS A 165 -16.01 -4.13 -18.19
CA HIS A 165 -16.00 -3.23 -17.04
C HIS A 165 -14.59 -2.73 -16.76
N ARG A 166 -14.55 -1.45 -16.39
CA ARG A 166 -13.34 -0.70 -16.05
C ARG A 166 -13.48 -0.21 -14.64
N PHE A 167 -12.48 -0.51 -13.84
CA PHE A 167 -12.30 0.05 -12.52
C PHE A 167 -11.50 1.36 -12.63
N GLU A 168 -11.51 2.17 -11.59
CA GLU A 168 -10.54 3.26 -11.43
C GLU A 168 -9.53 2.85 -10.36
N VAL A 169 -8.24 2.82 -10.72
CA VAL A 169 -7.15 2.64 -9.76
C VAL A 169 -6.48 3.98 -9.52
N VAL A 170 -6.10 4.25 -8.26
CA VAL A 170 -5.43 5.49 -7.86
C VAL A 170 -4.22 5.13 -7.00
N GLY A 171 -3.11 5.83 -7.20
CA GLY A 171 -1.91 5.62 -6.40
C GLY A 171 -0.84 6.67 -6.63
N TYR A 172 0.26 6.51 -5.91
CA TYR A 172 1.44 7.37 -5.91
C TYR A 172 2.69 6.60 -6.34
N GLY A 173 2.51 5.55 -7.13
CA GLY A 173 3.58 4.72 -7.64
C GLY A 173 4.31 5.34 -8.83
N LEU A 174 5.24 4.55 -9.36
CA LEU A 174 5.98 4.91 -10.55
C LEU A 174 5.05 4.99 -11.77
N GLU A 175 5.19 6.06 -12.54
CA GLU A 175 4.47 6.24 -13.80
C GLU A 175 5.13 5.44 -14.94
N LYS A 176 6.44 5.17 -14.80
CA LYS A 176 7.22 4.52 -15.85
C LYS A 176 8.48 3.86 -15.30
N VAL A 177 8.69 2.61 -15.69
CA VAL A 177 9.93 1.85 -15.46
C VAL A 177 10.63 1.65 -16.81
N LEU A 178 11.87 2.15 -16.92
CA LEU A 178 12.77 1.93 -18.05
C LEU A 178 13.96 1.07 -17.61
N PRO A 179 14.72 0.45 -18.54
CA PRO A 179 15.83 -0.46 -18.17
C PRO A 179 16.88 0.10 -17.20
N PHE A 180 17.03 1.43 -17.12
CA PHE A 180 18.02 2.10 -16.25
C PHE A 180 17.46 3.34 -15.54
N ALA A 181 16.14 3.56 -15.57
CA ALA A 181 15.54 4.76 -15.00
C ALA A 181 14.07 4.53 -14.66
N ASP A 182 13.68 5.02 -13.49
CA ASP A 182 12.30 5.02 -13.02
C ASP A 182 11.80 6.47 -12.93
N PHE A 183 10.52 6.70 -13.18
CA PHE A 183 9.90 8.03 -13.19
C PHE A 183 8.58 8.02 -12.40
N GLY A 184 8.29 9.14 -11.73
CA GLY A 184 7.12 9.31 -10.86
C GLY A 184 7.40 8.82 -9.45
N GLY A 185 6.35 8.41 -8.73
CA GLY A 185 6.45 7.96 -7.34
C GLY A 185 6.20 9.05 -6.29
N ASP A 186 5.84 10.26 -6.72
CA ASP A 186 5.67 11.46 -5.89
C ASP A 186 4.26 12.07 -6.00
N THR A 187 3.67 11.99 -7.20
CA THR A 187 2.39 12.61 -7.54
C THR A 187 1.28 11.57 -7.61
N ARG A 188 0.06 11.98 -7.24
CA ARG A 188 -1.14 11.16 -7.38
C ARG A 188 -1.47 10.93 -8.86
N MET A 189 -1.61 9.67 -9.22
CA MET A 189 -2.01 9.23 -10.55
C MET A 189 -3.24 8.35 -10.50
N LYS A 190 -3.91 8.21 -11.66
CA LYS A 190 -5.05 7.32 -11.82
C LYS A 190 -5.04 6.63 -13.18
N ALA A 191 -5.63 5.45 -13.24
CA ALA A 191 -5.82 4.68 -14.45
C ALA A 191 -7.17 3.97 -14.48
N GLU A 192 -7.60 3.55 -15.67
CA GLU A 192 -8.90 2.90 -15.88
C GLU A 192 -8.72 1.47 -16.43
N PRO A 193 -8.07 0.56 -15.69
CA PRO A 193 -7.79 -0.76 -16.20
C PRO A 193 -9.06 -1.59 -16.35
N ARG A 194 -9.06 -2.46 -17.36
CA ARG A 194 -10.17 -3.38 -17.64
C ARG A 194 -10.02 -4.65 -16.81
N LEU A 195 -11.14 -5.20 -16.34
CA LEU A 195 -11.17 -6.55 -15.77
C LEU A 195 -10.73 -7.58 -16.81
N LEU A 196 -9.66 -8.33 -16.51
CA LEU A 196 -9.19 -9.45 -17.33
C LEU A 196 -9.70 -10.78 -16.81
N ASN A 197 -9.64 -10.96 -15.50
CA ASN A 197 -10.08 -12.19 -14.85
C ASN A 197 -10.60 -11.89 -13.45
N LEU A 198 -11.77 -12.43 -13.14
CA LEU A 198 -12.38 -12.40 -11.82
C LEU A 198 -11.91 -13.60 -10.96
N VAL A 199 -11.61 -14.73 -11.60
CA VAL A 199 -11.27 -15.98 -10.91
C VAL A 199 -9.76 -16.10 -10.76
N SER A 200 -9.27 -15.83 -9.56
CA SER A 200 -7.89 -16.07 -9.16
C SER A 200 -7.61 -17.54 -8.84
N ASN A 201 -6.33 -17.86 -8.72
CA ASN A 201 -5.86 -19.08 -8.07
C ASN A 201 -4.75 -18.68 -7.09
N PRO A 202 -4.97 -18.73 -5.77
CA PRO A 202 -6.12 -19.31 -5.04
C PRO A 202 -7.43 -18.57 -5.32
N ARG A 203 -8.56 -19.28 -5.28
CA ARG A 203 -9.87 -18.68 -5.59
C ARG A 203 -10.22 -17.59 -4.57
N ASP A 204 -10.97 -16.59 -5.04
CA ASP A 204 -11.60 -15.55 -4.21
C ASP A 204 -10.59 -14.64 -3.46
N THR A 205 -9.36 -14.51 -3.97
CA THR A 205 -8.30 -13.69 -3.36
C THR A 205 -8.06 -12.36 -4.07
N TYR A 206 -7.98 -12.37 -5.41
CA TYR A 206 -7.66 -11.17 -6.18
C TYR A 206 -8.37 -11.16 -7.53
N ILE A 207 -8.50 -9.98 -8.12
CA ILE A 207 -8.88 -9.81 -9.52
C ILE A 207 -7.66 -9.42 -10.35
N GLN A 208 -7.68 -9.81 -11.63
CA GLN A 208 -6.63 -9.45 -12.57
C GLN A 208 -7.10 -8.29 -13.44
N LEU A 209 -6.34 -7.21 -13.42
CA LEU A 209 -6.61 -5.98 -14.15
C LEU A 209 -5.58 -5.78 -15.26
N SER A 210 -6.00 -5.19 -16.37
CA SER A 210 -5.10 -4.88 -17.48
C SER A 210 -4.09 -3.81 -17.08
N ASN A 211 -2.84 -3.96 -17.49
CA ASN A 211 -1.82 -2.94 -17.30
C ASN A 211 -1.11 -2.65 -18.62
N ASN A 212 -1.48 -1.57 -19.31
CA ASN A 212 -0.98 -1.29 -20.65
C ASN A 212 -1.00 0.20 -20.99
N PRO A 213 -0.24 0.65 -22.01
CA PRO A 213 -0.14 2.08 -22.35
C PRO A 213 -1.46 2.75 -22.76
N SER A 214 -2.49 2.00 -23.15
CA SER A 214 -3.77 2.58 -23.59
C SER A 214 -4.72 2.90 -22.44
N THR A 215 -4.63 2.19 -21.32
CA THR A 215 -5.58 2.31 -20.19
C THR A 215 -4.89 2.63 -18.88
N GLY A 216 -3.56 2.63 -18.87
CA GLY A 216 -2.76 2.60 -17.66
C GLY A 216 -2.89 1.28 -16.91
N GLY A 217 -2.45 1.33 -15.66
CA GLY A 217 -2.49 0.26 -14.67
C GLY A 217 -1.73 0.71 -13.43
N THR A 218 -1.27 -0.24 -12.64
CA THR A 218 -0.54 0.00 -11.39
C THR A 218 0.94 -0.35 -11.52
N CYS A 219 1.77 0.21 -10.67
CA CYS A 219 3.20 -0.01 -10.63
C CYS A 219 3.73 0.02 -9.18
N PHE A 220 5.04 -0.13 -9.02
CA PHE A 220 5.67 -0.08 -7.70
C PHE A 220 5.34 1.25 -6.99
N GLY A 221 4.87 1.17 -5.75
CA GLY A 221 4.38 2.31 -4.95
C GLY A 221 2.87 2.54 -5.02
N ASP A 222 2.16 1.99 -6.02
CA ASP A 222 0.69 2.03 -6.05
C ASP A 222 0.06 1.03 -5.09
N SER A 223 0.84 0.09 -4.55
CA SER A 223 0.43 -0.88 -3.53
C SER A 223 -0.44 -0.26 -2.43
N GLY A 224 -1.55 -0.91 -2.10
CA GLY A 224 -2.54 -0.43 -1.13
C GLY A 224 -3.48 0.67 -1.65
N GLY A 225 -3.21 1.24 -2.82
CA GLY A 225 -4.09 2.22 -3.46
C GLY A 225 -5.44 1.61 -3.83
N PRO A 226 -6.53 2.40 -3.82
CA PRO A 226 -7.87 1.90 -4.07
C PRO A 226 -8.01 1.40 -5.51
N THR A 227 -8.73 0.30 -5.65
CA THR A 227 -9.49 -0.03 -6.86
C THR A 227 -10.95 0.34 -6.59
N PHE A 228 -11.39 1.46 -7.17
CA PHE A 228 -12.78 1.87 -7.15
C PHE A 228 -13.59 1.18 -8.24
N ASP A 229 -14.85 0.89 -7.95
CA ASP A 229 -15.79 0.27 -8.89
C ASP A 229 -15.87 1.02 -10.24
N SER A 230 -15.80 2.35 -10.22
CA SER A 230 -15.74 3.17 -11.43
C SER A 230 -15.20 4.56 -11.13
N THR A 231 -14.92 5.33 -12.18
CA THR A 231 -14.52 6.76 -12.09
C THR A 231 -15.58 7.69 -11.50
N SER A 232 -16.79 7.18 -11.25
CA SER A 232 -17.92 7.92 -10.68
C SER A 232 -18.27 7.48 -9.25
N SER A 233 -17.47 6.61 -8.65
CA SER A 233 -17.73 5.97 -7.37
C SER A 233 -16.51 6.06 -6.45
N MET A 234 -16.75 6.24 -5.15
CA MET A 234 -15.75 6.04 -4.09
C MET A 234 -15.98 4.71 -3.36
N LEU A 235 -16.54 3.71 -4.05
CA LEU A 235 -16.69 2.36 -3.53
C LEU A 235 -15.43 1.55 -3.81
N VAL A 236 -14.65 1.27 -2.76
CA VAL A 236 -13.46 0.41 -2.83
C VAL A 236 -13.91 -1.04 -2.91
N VAL A 237 -13.52 -1.72 -3.99
CA VAL A 237 -13.81 -3.16 -4.20
C VAL A 237 -12.58 -4.05 -3.98
N ALA A 238 -11.39 -3.45 -4.11
CA ALA A 238 -10.11 -4.14 -3.98
C ALA A 238 -9.00 -3.12 -3.67
N VAL A 239 -7.85 -3.59 -3.21
CA VAL A 239 -6.62 -2.79 -3.06
C VAL A 239 -5.55 -3.27 -4.02
N THR A 240 -4.75 -2.35 -4.56
CA THR A 240 -3.61 -2.70 -5.43
C THR A 240 -2.62 -3.57 -4.64
N SER A 241 -2.29 -4.76 -5.15
CA SER A 241 -1.51 -5.74 -4.38
C SER A 241 -0.19 -6.10 -5.06
N PHE A 242 -0.23 -6.56 -6.32
CA PHE A 242 0.98 -7.02 -7.01
C PHE A 242 0.97 -6.79 -8.52
N GLY A 243 2.15 -6.92 -9.14
CA GLY A 243 2.32 -6.91 -10.59
C GLY A 243 3.08 -8.15 -11.08
N TYR A 244 2.76 -8.62 -12.29
CA TYR A 244 3.46 -9.77 -12.89
C TYR A 244 4.76 -9.40 -13.62
N SER A 245 4.91 -8.14 -14.00
CA SER A 245 6.01 -7.66 -14.83
C SER A 245 6.87 -6.67 -14.06
N PRO A 246 8.21 -6.78 -14.11
CA PRO A 246 9.10 -5.80 -13.49
C PRO A 246 9.03 -4.43 -14.16
N ASN A 247 8.42 -4.32 -15.34
CA ASN A 247 8.26 -3.06 -16.06
C ASN A 247 6.83 -2.49 -15.93
N CYS A 248 6.02 -3.00 -14.99
CA CYS A 248 4.64 -2.55 -14.77
C CYS A 248 3.77 -2.62 -16.03
N THR A 249 3.80 -3.79 -16.69
CA THR A 249 3.04 -4.06 -17.92
C THR A 249 2.35 -5.41 -17.87
N GLY A 250 1.34 -5.58 -18.72
CA GLY A 250 0.56 -6.82 -18.85
C GLY A 250 -0.60 -6.87 -17.88
N VAL A 251 -0.36 -7.41 -16.68
CA VAL A 251 -1.40 -7.72 -15.69
C VAL A 251 -0.98 -7.22 -14.31
N GLY A 252 -1.90 -6.55 -13.62
CA GLY A 252 -1.82 -6.26 -12.18
C GLY A 252 -2.85 -7.09 -11.41
N GLY A 253 -2.52 -7.45 -10.18
CA GLY A 253 -3.42 -8.08 -9.22
C GLY A 253 -3.93 -7.05 -8.20
N ALA A 254 -5.25 -6.98 -8.05
CA ALA A 254 -5.90 -6.21 -7.00
C ALA A 254 -6.55 -7.18 -6.00
N TYR A 255 -6.12 -7.14 -4.75
CA TYR A 255 -6.61 -8.00 -3.67
C TYR A 255 -8.04 -7.61 -3.30
N ARG A 256 -8.93 -8.58 -3.29
CA ARG A 256 -10.36 -8.40 -3.02
C ARG A 256 -10.56 -8.00 -1.57
N ILE A 257 -11.42 -7.01 -1.29
CA ILE A 257 -11.78 -6.62 0.08
C ILE A 257 -13.19 -7.12 0.45
N ASP A 258 -13.91 -7.69 -0.51
CA ASP A 258 -15.27 -8.17 -0.38
C ASP A 258 -15.38 -9.61 0.17
N GLN A 259 -14.33 -10.11 0.85
CA GLN A 259 -14.35 -11.44 1.48
C GLN A 259 -14.78 -11.36 2.95
N PRO A 260 -15.40 -12.42 3.51
CA PRO A 260 -15.92 -12.40 4.88
C PRO A 260 -14.87 -12.08 5.96
N ASP A 261 -13.64 -12.59 5.81
CA ASP A 261 -12.54 -12.33 6.74
C ASP A 261 -12.06 -10.87 6.68
N ASP A 262 -11.90 -10.32 5.47
CA ASP A 262 -11.54 -8.91 5.27
C ASP A 262 -12.59 -7.95 5.84
N LEU A 263 -13.88 -8.24 5.59
CA LEU A 263 -14.97 -7.44 6.13
C LEU A 263 -15.05 -7.52 7.66
N ALA A 264 -14.78 -8.70 8.24
CA ALA A 264 -14.71 -8.87 9.69
C ALA A 264 -13.51 -8.11 10.29
N PHE A 265 -12.36 -8.13 9.61
CA PHE A 265 -11.18 -7.35 9.98
C PHE A 265 -11.48 -5.84 9.97
N LEU A 266 -12.07 -5.32 8.89
CA LEU A 266 -12.46 -3.91 8.78
C LEU A 266 -13.50 -3.49 9.82
N ALA A 267 -14.46 -4.37 10.14
CA ALA A 267 -15.44 -4.11 11.19
C ALA A 267 -14.78 -3.90 12.56
N GLY A 268 -13.61 -4.51 12.81
CA GLY A 268 -12.79 -4.26 14.00
C GLY A 268 -12.33 -2.81 14.15
N PHE A 269 -12.29 -2.05 13.05
CA PHE A 269 -11.97 -0.62 13.01
C PHE A 269 -13.22 0.27 12.83
N GLY A 270 -14.43 -0.31 12.95
CA GLY A 270 -15.68 0.42 12.78
C GLY A 270 -16.05 0.71 11.33
N ILE A 271 -15.43 0.03 10.37
CA ILE A 271 -15.73 0.13 8.95
C ILE A 271 -16.64 -1.02 8.54
N THR A 272 -17.80 -0.70 7.97
CA THR A 272 -18.71 -1.68 7.38
C THR A 272 -19.18 -1.17 6.00
N PRO A 273 -19.59 -2.06 5.09
CA PRO A 273 -20.27 -1.67 3.85
C PRO A 273 -21.52 -0.81 4.07
#